data_AF-A0A928F6F6-F1
#
_entry.id   AF-A0A928F6F6-F1
#
_cell.length_a   1.000
_cell.length_b   1.000
_cell.length_c   1.000
_cell.angle_alpha   90.00
_cell.angle_beta   90.00
_cell.angle_gamma   90.00
#
_symmetry.space_group_name_H-M   'P 1'
#
loop_
_entity.id
_entity.type
_entity.pdbx_description
1 polymer ?
#
loop_
_entity_poly.entity_id
_entity_poly.type
_entity_poly.pdbx_seq_one_letter_code
_entity_poly.pdbx_strand_id
1 'polypeptide(L)'
;MGFGFLLMGYFCVNVMALYPPLSVVMPVGYGLMIFALFRLAPYQVNFYRCRNLGFLSVPFAVYYTVYGLTAAHVLPEMALFASTADTVIDWAYFAFTLAFQLLLLYAVFRLAVELEVQRIQAGALRNMIFVAAYHLFYLFAKLPFAFIQNNIGLLALPVTILRLVCVFCNLWLFYCCYRTILPEGSDTTPKLPDLMGNMRNKEK
;
A
#
# COMPACT_ATOMS: atom_id res chain seq x y z
N MET A 1 5.09 -6.58 16.70
CA MET A 1 5.72 -5.91 15.54
C MET A 1 4.89 -6.11 14.27
N GLY A 2 3.81 -5.35 14.05
CA GLY A 2 3.03 -5.38 12.80
C GLY A 2 3.57 -4.39 11.76
N PHE A 3 3.80 -3.15 12.17
CA PHE A 3 4.30 -2.07 11.29
C PHE A 3 5.64 -2.35 10.60
N GLY A 4 6.55 -3.11 11.23
CA GLY A 4 7.82 -3.50 10.60
C GLY A 4 7.60 -4.39 9.36
N PHE A 5 6.71 -5.38 9.44
CA PHE A 5 6.34 -6.20 8.28
C PHE A 5 5.56 -5.40 7.24
N LEU A 6 4.73 -4.44 7.67
CA LEU A 6 4.02 -3.55 6.75
C LEU A 6 5.01 -2.68 5.96
N LEU A 7 6.02 -2.13 6.63
CA LEU A 7 7.09 -1.34 6.01
C LEU A 7 7.84 -2.16 4.96
N MET A 8 8.33 -3.35 5.34
CA MET A 8 9.09 -4.22 4.43
C MET A 8 8.23 -4.70 3.26
N GLY A 9 7.00 -5.12 3.52
CA GLY A 9 6.07 -5.54 2.48
C GLY A 9 5.74 -4.40 1.50
N TYR A 10 5.48 -3.20 2.02
CA TYR A 10 5.20 -2.03 1.19
C TYR A 10 6.41 -1.63 0.34
N PHE A 11 7.63 -1.74 0.88
CA PHE A 11 8.87 -1.51 0.14
C PHE A 11 9.01 -2.50 -1.03
N CYS A 12 8.82 -3.80 -0.79
CA CYS A 12 8.87 -4.82 -1.84
C CYS A 12 7.84 -4.55 -2.95
N VAL A 13 6.59 -4.25 -2.59
CA VAL A 13 5.51 -4.02 -3.57
C VAL A 13 5.70 -2.72 -4.36
N ASN A 14 6.19 -1.64 -3.75
CA ASN A 14 6.16 -0.32 -4.39
C ASN A 14 7.52 0.18 -4.90
N VAL A 15 8.62 -0.24 -4.30
CA VAL A 15 9.98 0.19 -4.69
C VAL A 15 10.62 -0.84 -5.59
N MET A 16 10.67 -2.12 -5.17
CA MET A 16 11.32 -3.15 -5.97
C MET A 16 10.58 -3.43 -7.28
N ALA A 17 9.25 -3.37 -7.26
CA ALA A 17 8.42 -3.54 -8.46
C ALA A 17 8.51 -2.37 -9.46
N LEU A 18 9.29 -1.31 -9.19
CA LEU A 18 9.58 -0.28 -10.21
C LEU A 18 10.45 -0.84 -11.34
N TYR A 19 11.25 -1.87 -11.06
CA TYR A 19 12.03 -2.57 -12.06
C TYR A 19 11.28 -3.86 -12.45
N PRO A 20 10.82 -4.01 -13.71
CA PRO A 20 9.93 -5.11 -14.10
C PRO A 20 10.43 -6.51 -13.74
N PRO A 21 11.73 -6.87 -13.93
CA PRO A 21 12.25 -8.18 -13.49
C PRO A 21 12.13 -8.44 -11.98
N LEU A 22 12.15 -7.39 -11.15
CA LEU A 22 12.01 -7.51 -9.71
C LEU A 22 10.55 -7.59 -9.24
N SER A 23 9.57 -7.49 -10.12
CA SER A 23 8.16 -7.69 -9.75
C SER A 23 7.85 -9.10 -9.21
N VAL A 24 8.75 -10.07 -9.40
CA VAL A 24 8.71 -11.40 -8.77
C VAL A 24 8.70 -11.35 -7.24
N VAL A 25 9.10 -10.23 -6.62
CA VAL A 25 9.04 -10.05 -5.17
C VAL A 25 7.67 -9.57 -4.68
N MET A 26 6.73 -9.24 -5.58
CA MET A 26 5.39 -8.75 -5.21
C MET A 26 4.59 -9.74 -4.35
N PRO A 27 4.59 -11.08 -4.61
CA PRO A 27 3.92 -12.04 -3.74
C PRO A 27 4.49 -12.04 -2.32
N VAL A 28 5.82 -11.93 -2.19
CA VAL A 28 6.49 -11.81 -0.89
C VAL A 28 6.07 -10.51 -0.21
N GLY A 29 6.09 -9.40 -0.94
CA GLY A 29 5.68 -8.10 -0.44
C GLY A 29 4.24 -8.07 0.07
N TYR A 30 3.28 -8.53 -0.74
CA TYR A 30 1.88 -8.62 -0.34
C TYR A 30 1.66 -9.64 0.79
N GLY A 31 2.36 -10.76 0.80
CA GLY A 31 2.34 -11.72 1.90
C GLY A 31 2.77 -11.10 3.23
N LEU A 32 3.87 -10.33 3.22
CA LEU A 32 4.33 -9.58 4.40
C LEU A 32 3.31 -8.52 4.84
N MET A 33 2.69 -7.80 3.90
CA MET A 33 1.64 -6.83 4.22
C MET A 33 0.40 -7.49 4.84
N ILE A 34 -0.08 -8.60 4.27
CA ILE A 34 -1.23 -9.35 4.82
C ILE A 34 -0.90 -9.85 6.23
N PHE A 35 0.29 -10.43 6.43
CA PHE A 35 0.75 -10.87 7.75
C PHE A 35 0.84 -9.71 8.76
N ALA A 36 1.34 -8.55 8.32
CA ALA A 36 1.35 -7.34 9.13
C ALA A 36 -0.06 -6.93 9.55
N LEU A 37 -1.02 -6.97 8.61
CA LEU A 37 -2.42 -6.61 8.86
C LEU A 37 -3.12 -7.61 9.79
N PHE A 38 -2.79 -8.90 9.75
CA PHE A 38 -3.25 -9.85 10.76
C PHE A 38 -2.80 -9.46 12.17
N ARG A 39 -1.55 -9.02 12.32
CA ARG A 39 -1.01 -8.55 13.59
C ARG A 39 -1.59 -7.21 14.03
N LEU A 40 -1.97 -6.34 13.10
CA LEU A 40 -2.52 -5.01 13.39
C LEU A 40 -4.05 -5.02 13.58
N ALA A 41 -4.75 -6.02 13.07
CA ALA A 41 -6.21 -6.14 13.15
C ALA A 41 -6.80 -6.07 14.57
N PRO A 42 -6.18 -6.65 15.63
CA PRO A 42 -6.69 -6.55 16.99
C PRO A 42 -6.69 -5.12 17.56
N TYR A 43 -5.85 -4.23 17.03
CA TYR A 43 -5.72 -2.86 17.54
C TYR A 43 -6.76 -1.91 16.94
N GLN A 44 -7.23 -2.17 15.70
CA GLN A 44 -8.14 -1.26 15.00
C GLN A 44 -8.94 -1.99 13.90
N VAL A 45 -10.27 -1.83 13.89
CA VAL A 45 -11.20 -2.51 12.96
C VAL A 45 -10.93 -2.24 11.46
N ASN A 46 -10.40 -1.07 11.11
CA ASN A 46 -10.05 -0.72 9.74
C ASN A 46 -8.84 -1.52 9.24
N PHE A 47 -7.95 -2.00 10.12
CA PHE A 47 -6.91 -2.95 9.70
C PHE A 47 -7.50 -4.31 9.33
N TYR A 48 -8.60 -4.72 9.96
CA TYR A 48 -9.35 -5.91 9.53
C TYR A 48 -9.92 -5.73 8.11
N ARG A 49 -10.47 -4.55 7.80
CA ARG A 49 -10.94 -4.22 6.44
C ARG A 49 -9.79 -4.20 5.43
N CYS A 50 -8.66 -3.57 5.78
CA CYS A 50 -7.44 -3.58 4.97
C CYS A 50 -6.98 -5.01 4.68
N ARG A 51 -7.02 -5.89 5.68
CA ARG A 51 -6.59 -7.29 5.54
C ARG A 51 -7.44 -8.03 4.52
N ASN A 52 -8.77 -7.88 4.61
CA ASN A 52 -9.69 -8.53 3.69
C ASN A 52 -9.48 -8.02 2.26
N LEU A 53 -9.31 -6.70 2.10
CA LEU A 53 -8.95 -6.11 0.81
C LEU A 53 -7.57 -6.61 0.34
N GLY A 54 -6.62 -6.78 1.24
CA GLY A 54 -5.28 -7.30 0.97
C GLY A 54 -5.29 -8.69 0.31
N PHE A 55 -6.27 -9.56 0.58
CA PHE A 55 -6.38 -10.83 -0.13
C PHE A 55 -6.70 -10.67 -1.63
N LEU A 56 -7.35 -9.57 -2.04
CA LEU A 56 -7.53 -9.27 -3.46
C LEU A 56 -6.23 -8.91 -4.18
N SER A 57 -5.14 -8.65 -3.45
CA SER A 57 -3.81 -8.44 -4.06
C SER A 57 -3.21 -9.71 -4.66
N VAL A 58 -3.62 -10.90 -4.19
CA VAL A 58 -3.03 -12.19 -4.60
C VAL A 58 -3.09 -12.41 -6.13
N PRO A 59 -4.25 -12.28 -6.81
CA PRO A 59 -4.28 -12.44 -8.27
C PRO A 59 -3.37 -11.44 -9.00
N PHE A 60 -3.30 -10.18 -8.54
CA PHE A 60 -2.39 -9.19 -9.11
C PHE A 60 -0.93 -9.56 -8.89
N ALA A 61 -0.58 -10.04 -7.70
CA ALA A 61 0.79 -10.48 -7.38
C ALA A 61 1.22 -11.64 -8.27
N VAL A 62 0.34 -12.62 -8.52
CA VAL A 62 0.60 -13.74 -9.43
C VAL A 62 0.78 -13.22 -10.87
N TYR A 63 -0.13 -12.37 -11.34
CA TYR A 63 -0.05 -11.78 -12.69
C TYR A 63 1.28 -11.05 -12.92
N TYR A 64 1.63 -10.10 -12.05
CA TYR A 64 2.86 -9.33 -12.19
C TYR A 64 4.12 -10.18 -11.96
N THR A 65 4.05 -11.28 -11.21
CA THR A 65 5.17 -12.23 -11.09
C THR A 65 5.44 -12.94 -12.41
N VAL A 66 4.40 -13.42 -13.08
CA VAL A 66 4.53 -14.06 -14.40
C VAL A 66 5.08 -13.04 -15.41
N TYR A 67 4.56 -11.82 -15.40
CA TYR A 67 5.06 -10.70 -16.21
C TYR A 67 6.54 -10.39 -15.94
N GLY A 68 6.96 -10.35 -14.68
CA GLY A 68 8.35 -10.14 -14.29
C GLY A 68 9.30 -11.23 -14.77
N LEU A 69 8.88 -12.50 -14.66
CA LEU A 69 9.67 -13.65 -15.13
C LEU A 69 9.81 -13.66 -16.65
N THR A 70 8.78 -13.26 -17.40
CA THR A 70 8.89 -13.10 -18.85
C THR A 70 9.78 -11.91 -19.22
N ALA A 71 9.67 -10.79 -18.51
CA ALA A 71 10.54 -9.63 -18.71
C ALA A 71 12.02 -9.92 -18.37
N ALA A 72 12.28 -10.88 -17.47
CA ALA A 72 13.61 -11.37 -17.14
C ALA A 72 14.14 -12.45 -18.10
N HIS A 73 13.38 -12.78 -19.17
CA HIS A 73 13.68 -13.87 -20.11
C HIS A 73 13.81 -15.26 -19.46
N VAL A 74 13.23 -15.45 -18.26
CA VAL A 74 13.20 -16.76 -17.57
C VAL A 74 12.09 -17.64 -18.13
N LEU A 75 10.97 -17.03 -18.53
CA LEU A 75 9.83 -17.69 -19.16
C LEU A 75 9.67 -17.23 -20.63
N PRO A 76 9.17 -18.10 -21.52
CA PRO A 76 8.84 -17.70 -22.89
C PRO A 76 7.71 -16.66 -22.89
N GLU A 77 7.68 -15.82 -23.93
CA GLU A 77 6.60 -14.85 -24.13
C GLU A 77 5.26 -15.59 -24.24
N MET A 78 4.35 -15.33 -23.30
CA MET A 78 3.04 -15.98 -23.24
C MET A 78 1.97 -15.13 -23.91
N ALA A 79 1.04 -15.76 -24.64
CA ALA A 79 -0.11 -15.10 -25.26
C ALA A 79 -1.10 -14.45 -24.25
N LEU A 80 -0.91 -14.68 -22.94
CA LEU A 80 -1.66 -14.03 -21.87
C LEU A 80 -1.49 -12.50 -21.83
N PHE A 81 -0.44 -11.97 -22.44
CA PHE A 81 -0.18 -10.53 -22.55
C PHE A 81 -0.82 -9.89 -23.79
N ALA A 82 -1.99 -10.38 -24.21
CA ALA A 82 -2.79 -9.69 -25.22
C ALA A 82 -3.12 -8.27 -24.75
N SER A 83 -2.96 -7.27 -25.63
CA SER A 83 -3.03 -5.84 -25.29
C SER A 83 -4.30 -5.42 -24.54
N THR A 84 -5.43 -6.06 -24.83
CA THR A 84 -6.71 -5.79 -24.15
C THR A 84 -6.75 -6.32 -22.73
N ALA A 85 -6.24 -7.53 -22.48
CA ALA A 85 -6.23 -8.14 -21.15
C ALA A 85 -5.31 -7.36 -20.20
N ASP A 86 -4.13 -6.95 -20.69
CA ASP A 86 -3.17 -6.15 -19.94
C ASP A 86 -3.75 -4.80 -19.51
N THR A 87 -4.46 -4.12 -20.43
CA THR A 87 -5.14 -2.85 -20.14
C THR A 87 -6.18 -2.99 -19.03
N VAL A 88 -7.01 -4.05 -19.06
CA VAL A 88 -8.04 -4.28 -18.04
C VAL A 88 -7.41 -4.57 -16.68
N ILE A 89 -6.36 -5.39 -16.64
CA ILE A 89 -5.67 -5.74 -15.40
C ILE A 89 -4.98 -4.52 -14.81
N ASP A 90 -4.35 -3.68 -15.62
CA ASP A 90 -3.73 -2.42 -15.17
C ASP A 90 -4.75 -1.47 -14.54
N TRP A 91 -5.93 -1.30 -15.14
CA TRP A 91 -7.00 -0.47 -14.55
C TRP A 91 -7.54 -1.06 -13.25
N ALA A 92 -7.73 -2.38 -13.20
CA ALA A 92 -8.17 -3.06 -11.99
C ALA A 92 -7.12 -2.95 -10.87
N TYR A 93 -5.84 -3.12 -11.21
CA TYR A 93 -4.74 -2.97 -10.28
C TYR A 93 -4.61 -1.53 -9.78
N PHE A 94 -4.74 -0.54 -10.68
CA PHE A 94 -4.77 0.87 -10.32
C PHE A 94 -5.87 1.17 -9.30
N ALA A 95 -7.11 0.76 -9.57
CA ALA A 95 -8.24 0.96 -8.67
C ALA A 95 -8.01 0.26 -7.31
N PHE A 96 -7.48 -0.97 -7.34
CA PHE A 96 -7.10 -1.71 -6.15
C PHE A 96 -6.04 -0.96 -5.33
N THR A 97 -4.95 -0.52 -5.95
CA THR A 97 -3.85 0.18 -5.25
C THR A 97 -4.32 1.49 -4.62
N LEU A 98 -5.16 2.26 -5.31
CA LEU A 98 -5.77 3.47 -4.76
C LEU A 98 -6.60 3.16 -3.51
N ALA A 99 -7.56 2.23 -3.64
CA ALA A 99 -8.46 1.87 -2.56
C ALA A 99 -7.70 1.31 -1.36
N PHE A 100 -6.73 0.43 -1.62
CA PHE A 100 -5.93 -0.20 -0.59
C PHE A 100 -5.01 0.79 0.14
N GLN A 101 -4.32 1.67 -0.58
CA GLN A 101 -3.45 2.69 0.05
C GLN A 101 -4.24 3.69 0.87
N LEU A 102 -5.38 4.18 0.36
CA LEU A 102 -6.24 5.10 1.11
C LEU A 102 -6.82 4.43 2.36
N LEU A 103 -7.30 3.20 2.25
CA LEU A 103 -7.83 2.47 3.40
C LEU A 103 -6.74 2.18 4.44
N LEU A 104 -5.53 1.83 4.00
CA LEU A 104 -4.38 1.59 4.86
C LEU A 104 -3.96 2.85 5.62
N LEU A 105 -3.85 3.98 4.92
CA LEU A 105 -3.53 5.27 5.54
C LEU A 105 -4.64 5.76 6.46
N TYR A 106 -5.90 5.49 6.11
CA TYR A 106 -7.03 5.77 6.98
C TYR A 106 -7.00 4.93 8.26
N ALA A 107 -6.65 3.63 8.17
CA ALA A 107 -6.47 2.77 9.33
C ALA A 107 -5.35 3.29 10.26
N VAL A 108 -4.22 3.73 9.68
CA VAL A 108 -3.13 4.38 10.43
C VAL A 108 -3.58 5.68 11.07
N PHE A 109 -4.32 6.54 10.35
CA PHE A 109 -4.88 7.77 10.88
C PHE A 109 -5.79 7.51 12.08
N ARG A 110 -6.71 6.54 11.97
CA ARG A 110 -7.65 6.19 13.04
C ARG A 110 -6.92 5.66 14.27
N LEU A 111 -5.93 4.78 14.08
CA LEU A 111 -5.09 4.33 15.18
C LEU A 111 -4.34 5.49 15.84
N ALA A 112 -3.77 6.42 15.05
CA ALA A 112 -3.06 7.56 15.58
C ALA A 112 -3.96 8.54 16.36
N VAL A 113 -5.22 8.69 15.95
CA VAL A 113 -6.23 9.45 16.70
C VAL A 113 -6.54 8.76 18.03
N GLU A 114 -6.75 7.44 18.02
CA GLU A 114 -7.03 6.66 19.24
C GLU A 114 -5.86 6.66 20.23
N LEU A 115 -4.62 6.77 19.74
CA LEU A 115 -3.40 6.88 20.55
C LEU A 115 -2.95 8.34 20.81
N GLU A 116 -3.73 9.33 20.34
CA GLU A 116 -3.45 10.77 20.48
C GLU A 116 -2.08 11.23 19.93
N VAL A 117 -1.52 10.51 18.95
CA VAL A 117 -0.21 10.83 18.34
C VAL A 117 -0.39 11.77 17.14
N GLN A 118 -0.51 13.08 17.43
CA GLN A 118 -0.80 14.14 16.44
C GLN A 118 0.14 14.13 15.22
N ARG A 119 1.45 13.86 15.42
CA ARG A 119 2.43 13.82 14.33
C ARG A 119 2.12 12.72 13.30
N ILE A 120 1.70 11.53 13.75
CA ILE A 120 1.35 10.42 12.87
C ILE A 120 0.00 10.70 12.19
N GLN A 121 -0.95 11.28 12.93
CA GLN A 121 -2.25 11.69 12.40
C GLN A 121 -2.08 12.67 11.22
N ALA A 122 -1.33 13.75 11.42
CA ALA A 122 -1.07 14.74 10.36
C ALA A 122 -0.29 14.13 9.18
N GLY A 123 0.69 13.26 9.46
CA GLY A 123 1.44 12.54 8.44
C GLY A 123 0.56 11.63 7.57
N ALA A 124 -0.35 10.88 8.19
CA ALA A 124 -1.29 10.01 7.47
C ALA A 124 -2.26 10.81 6.59
N LEU A 125 -2.81 11.93 7.10
CA LEU A 125 -3.69 12.80 6.31
C LEU A 125 -2.97 13.41 5.10
N ARG A 126 -1.78 13.98 5.31
CA ARG A 126 -0.95 14.52 4.23
C ARG A 126 -0.67 13.46 3.17
N ASN A 127 -0.32 12.26 3.59
CA ASN A 127 -0.03 11.17 2.67
C ASN A 127 -1.27 10.69 1.91
N MET A 128 -2.47 10.69 2.51
CA MET A 128 -3.73 10.41 1.79
C MET A 128 -3.96 11.41 0.66
N ILE A 129 -3.69 12.70 0.92
CA ILE A 129 -3.80 13.76 -0.09
C ILE A 129 -2.81 13.51 -1.23
N PHE A 130 -1.55 13.18 -0.92
CA PHE A 130 -0.56 12.86 -1.95
C PHE A 130 -0.93 11.64 -2.78
N VAL A 131 -1.42 10.57 -2.15
CA VAL A 131 -1.91 9.38 -2.87
C VAL A 131 -3.07 9.74 -3.79
N ALA A 132 -4.06 10.49 -3.31
CA ALA A 132 -5.19 10.92 -4.12
C ALA A 132 -4.74 11.82 -5.30
N ALA A 133 -3.86 12.80 -5.05
CA ALA A 133 -3.32 13.68 -6.08
C ALA A 133 -2.52 12.90 -7.14
N TYR A 134 -1.70 11.94 -6.72
CA TYR A 134 -0.97 11.06 -7.64
C TYR A 134 -1.91 10.27 -8.56
N HIS A 135 -2.95 9.65 -8.00
CA HIS A 135 -3.87 8.85 -8.81
C HIS A 135 -4.74 9.72 -9.73
N LEU A 136 -5.14 10.91 -9.29
CA LEU A 136 -5.80 11.88 -10.18
C LEU A 136 -4.88 12.29 -11.33
N PHE A 137 -3.61 12.61 -11.03
CA PHE A 137 -2.65 13.01 -12.06
C PHE A 137 -2.33 11.86 -13.02
N TYR A 138 -2.23 10.62 -12.53
CA TYR A 138 -2.08 9.43 -13.35
C TYR A 138 -3.30 9.21 -14.26
N LEU A 139 -4.52 9.40 -13.74
CA LEU A 139 -5.76 9.31 -14.51
C LEU A 139 -5.76 10.36 -15.64
N PHE A 140 -5.42 11.61 -15.33
CA PHE A 140 -5.29 12.67 -16.33
C PHE A 140 -4.28 12.31 -17.43
N ALA A 141 -3.11 11.77 -17.06
CA ALA A 141 -2.08 11.35 -18.01
C ALA A 141 -2.51 10.18 -18.93
N LYS A 142 -3.54 9.41 -18.55
CA LYS A 142 -4.08 8.29 -19.32
C LYS A 142 -5.31 8.65 -20.17
N LEU A 143 -5.82 9.88 -20.09
CA LEU A 143 -6.98 10.30 -20.90
C LEU A 143 -6.61 10.40 -22.40
N PRO A 144 -7.51 10.00 -23.32
CA PRO A 144 -7.25 9.94 -24.76
C PRO A 144 -7.36 11.33 -25.42
N PHE A 145 -6.80 12.37 -24.81
CA PHE A 145 -6.72 13.69 -25.42
C PHE A 145 -5.48 13.76 -26.32
N ALA A 146 -5.66 14.22 -27.57
CA ALA A 146 -4.58 14.31 -28.56
C ALA A 146 -3.34 15.08 -28.05
N PHE A 147 -3.55 16.14 -27.26
CA PHE A 147 -2.48 16.90 -26.64
C PHE A 147 -1.63 16.06 -25.65
N ILE A 148 -2.27 15.18 -24.88
CA ILE A 148 -1.62 14.33 -23.88
C ILE A 148 -0.86 13.19 -24.58
N GLN A 149 -1.46 12.58 -25.60
CA GLN A 149 -0.82 11.51 -26.37
C GLN A 149 0.48 11.97 -27.03
N ASN A 150 0.49 13.19 -27.59
CA ASN A 150 1.69 13.78 -28.21
C ASN A 150 2.79 14.14 -27.20
N ASN A 151 2.48 14.24 -25.90
CA ASN A 151 3.40 14.67 -24.84
C ASN A 151 3.58 13.62 -23.73
N ILE A 152 3.21 12.36 -23.98
CA ILE A 152 3.15 11.33 -22.92
C ILE A 152 4.51 11.08 -22.26
N GLY A 153 5.60 11.19 -23.03
CA GLY A 153 6.97 11.09 -22.52
C GLY A 153 7.34 12.21 -21.53
N LEU A 154 6.84 13.43 -21.74
CA LEU A 154 7.05 14.56 -20.85
C LEU A 154 6.24 14.43 -19.54
N LEU A 155 5.07 13.78 -19.61
CA LEU A 155 4.22 13.54 -18.43
C LEU A 155 4.68 12.32 -17.60
N ALA A 156 5.34 11.34 -18.23
CA ALA A 156 5.79 10.12 -17.56
C ALA A 156 6.76 10.40 -16.40
N LEU A 157 7.70 11.34 -16.58
CA LEU A 157 8.72 11.66 -15.58
C LEU A 157 8.14 12.34 -14.32
N PRO A 158 7.32 13.42 -14.43
CA PRO A 158 6.61 14.00 -13.29
C PRO A 158 5.71 13.00 -12.54
N VAL A 159 4.96 12.16 -13.27
CA VAL A 159 4.13 11.10 -12.67
C VAL A 159 4.98 10.13 -11.85
N THR A 160 6.15 9.74 -12.38
CA THR A 160 7.07 8.82 -11.71
C THR A 160 7.70 9.44 -10.47
N ILE A 161 8.13 10.71 -10.54
CA ILE A 161 8.65 11.45 -9.38
C ILE A 161 7.58 11.55 -8.29
N LEU A 162 6.35 11.91 -8.65
CA LEU A 162 5.25 12.01 -7.70
C LEU A 162 4.94 10.66 -7.04
N ARG A 163 4.96 9.56 -7.82
CA ARG A 163 4.84 8.19 -7.30
C ARG A 163 5.92 7.90 -6.26
N LEU A 164 7.18 8.19 -6.56
CA LEU A 164 8.29 7.97 -5.63
C LEU A 164 8.13 8.77 -4.34
N VAL A 165 7.77 10.06 -4.44
CA VAL A 165 7.50 10.91 -3.28
C VAL A 165 6.40 10.29 -2.41
N CYS A 166 5.29 9.83 -3.01
CA CYS A 166 4.21 9.17 -2.26
C CYS A 166 4.71 7.91 -1.54
N VAL A 167 5.48 7.07 -2.23
CA VAL A 167 6.02 5.82 -1.69
C VAL A 167 6.97 6.08 -0.52
N PHE A 168 7.91 7.01 -0.66
CA PHE A 168 8.84 7.36 0.41
C PHE A 168 8.14 8.03 1.59
N CYS A 169 7.15 8.90 1.35
CA CYS A 169 6.35 9.47 2.43
C CYS A 169 5.60 8.39 3.22
N ASN A 170 5.06 7.37 2.54
CA ASN A 170 4.35 6.26 3.18
C ASN A 170 5.30 5.35 3.95
N LEU A 171 6.46 5.01 3.38
CA LEU A 171 7.50 4.26 4.08
C LEU A 171 7.96 5.00 5.34
N TRP A 172 8.22 6.30 5.23
CA TRP A 172 8.60 7.12 6.38
C TRP A 172 7.51 7.14 7.46
N LEU A 173 6.24 7.25 7.06
CA LEU A 173 5.12 7.19 7.99
C LEU A 173 5.06 5.83 8.71
N PHE A 174 5.20 4.71 7.98
CA PHE A 174 5.21 3.38 8.59
C PHE A 174 6.41 3.16 9.50
N TYR A 175 7.57 3.73 9.15
CA TYR A 175 8.74 3.73 10.02
C TYR A 175 8.50 4.54 11.31
N CYS A 176 7.86 5.71 11.22
CA CYS A 176 7.45 6.47 12.40
C CYS A 176 6.43 5.70 13.26
N CYS A 177 5.45 5.03 12.64
CA CYS A 177 4.50 4.18 13.36
C CYS A 177 5.22 3.02 14.05
N TYR A 178 6.16 2.37 13.35
CA TYR A 178 7.01 1.33 13.92
C TYR A 178 7.74 1.87 15.14
N ARG A 179 8.46 2.98 15.04
CA ARG A 179 9.26 3.54 16.14
C ARG A 179 8.42 4.02 17.32
N THR A 180 7.28 4.67 17.07
CA THR A 180 6.51 5.38 18.11
C THR A 180 5.40 4.54 18.73
N ILE A 181 4.79 3.63 17.97
CA ILE A 181 3.68 2.76 18.44
C ILE A 181 4.25 1.39 18.89
N LEU A 182 5.57 1.20 18.87
CA LEU A 182 6.21 0.09 19.57
C LEU A 182 5.84 0.19 21.05
N PRO A 183 5.31 -0.88 21.67
CA PRO A 183 5.19 -0.91 23.11
C PRO A 183 6.60 -0.83 23.70
N GLU A 184 6.89 0.27 24.38
CA GLU A 184 7.97 0.32 25.37
C GLU A 184 7.63 -0.70 26.46
N GLY A 185 8.13 -1.93 26.33
CA GLY A 185 7.80 -2.97 27.29
C GLY A 185 7.81 -4.39 26.73
N SER A 186 8.97 -4.84 26.26
CA SER A 186 9.35 -6.25 26.48
C SER A 186 10.03 -6.41 27.85
N ASP A 187 9.58 -5.66 28.88
CA ASP A 187 9.81 -6.00 30.31
C ASP A 187 9.00 -5.13 31.31
N THR A 188 8.32 -4.07 30.88
CA THR A 188 7.35 -3.36 31.74
C THR A 188 6.07 -3.06 30.99
N THR A 189 5.11 -3.97 31.10
CA THR A 189 3.69 -3.72 30.79
C THR A 189 3.22 -2.37 31.36
N PRO A 190 2.75 -1.42 30.54
CA PRO A 190 1.58 -0.64 30.91
C PRO A 190 0.35 -1.49 30.58
N LYS A 191 -0.51 -1.62 31.58
CA LYS A 191 -1.75 -2.38 31.60
C LYS A 191 -2.60 -2.23 30.32
N LEU A 192 -2.50 -3.21 29.42
CA LEU A 192 -3.51 -3.52 28.39
C LEU A 192 -4.74 -4.34 28.89
N PRO A 193 -5.19 -4.30 30.17
CA PRO A 193 -6.55 -4.73 30.51
C PRO A 193 -7.67 -3.68 30.35
N ASP A 194 -7.39 -2.37 30.35
CA ASP A 194 -8.48 -1.37 30.46
C ASP A 194 -9.08 -0.88 29.13
N LEU A 195 -8.36 -0.98 28.01
CA LEU A 195 -8.90 -0.53 26.71
C LEU A 195 -9.88 -1.54 26.09
N MET A 196 -9.67 -2.85 26.30
CA MET A 196 -10.63 -3.88 25.84
C MET A 196 -11.88 -3.95 26.73
N GLY A 197 -11.77 -3.63 28.02
CA GLY A 197 -12.92 -3.51 28.93
C GLY A 197 -13.88 -2.39 28.52
N ASN A 198 -13.32 -1.23 28.13
CA ASN A 198 -14.13 -0.08 27.72
C ASN A 198 -14.72 -0.20 26.31
N MET A 199 -14.12 -0.96 25.39
CA MET A 199 -14.72 -1.21 24.07
C MET A 199 -15.90 -2.19 24.16
N ARG A 200 -15.84 -3.21 25.02
CA ARG A 200 -16.93 -4.17 25.21
C ARG A 200 -18.16 -3.59 25.93
N ASN A 201 -17.98 -2.52 26.70
CA ASN A 201 -19.08 -1.80 27.36
C ASN A 201 -19.75 -0.74 26.48
N LYS A 202 -19.18 -0.36 25.33
CA LYS A 202 -19.82 0.57 24.38
C LYS A 202 -20.70 -0.13 23.34
N GLU A 203 -20.69 -1.46 23.29
CA GLU A 203 -21.51 -2.28 22.40
C GLU A 203 -22.76 -2.89 23.10
N LYS A 204 -23.04 -2.47 24.35
CA LYS A 204 -24.31 -2.73 25.05
C LYS A 204 -25.05 -1.42 25.26
#